data_AF-F8PLZ1-F1
#
_entry.id   AF-F8PLZ1-F1
#
_cell.length_a   1.000
_cell.length_b   1.000
_cell.length_c   1.000
_cell.angle_alpha   90.00
_cell.angle_beta   90.00
_cell.angle_gamma   90.00
#
_symmetry.space_group_name_H-M   'P 1'
#
loop_
_entity.id
_entity.type
_entity.pdbx_description
1 polymer ?
#
loop_
_entity_poly.entity_id
_entity_poly.type
_entity_poly.pdbx_seq_one_letter_code
_entity_poly.pdbx_strand_id
1 'polypeptide(L)' 'FFVDDCLSREELDLTSGVYNVYTGHGPQMSQSSWWPKNSVFMGGGLNTGFWLGSAEKWFHTYLEHIYHNTTELRSGKMWK' A
#
# COMPACT_ATOMS: atom_id res chain seq x y z
N PHE A 1 -4.60 -27.77 17.11
CA PHE A 1 -4.06 -26.43 17.40
C PHE A 1 -4.37 -25.57 16.19
N PHE A 2 -5.22 -24.56 16.34
CA PHE A 2 -5.41 -23.54 15.31
C PHE A 2 -4.36 -22.46 15.58
N VAL A 3 -3.45 -22.27 14.64
CA VAL A 3 -2.57 -21.10 14.62
C VAL A 3 -3.44 -19.94 14.15
N ASP A 4 -3.49 -18.86 14.93
CA ASP A 4 -4.13 -17.63 14.50
C ASP A 4 -3.18 -16.91 13.53
N ASP A 5 -3.24 -17.30 12.26
CA ASP A 5 -2.47 -16.68 11.17
C ASP A 5 -3.11 -15.35 10.69
N CYS A 6 -4.07 -14.79 11.44
CA CYS A 6 -4.73 -13.55 11.06
C CYS A 6 -3.83 -12.36 11.36
N LEU A 7 -3.30 -11.73 10.31
CA LEU A 7 -2.57 -10.47 10.44
C LEU A 7 -3.49 -9.37 11.00
N SER A 8 -3.02 -8.68 12.04
CA SER A 8 -3.64 -7.45 12.52
C SER A 8 -3.60 -6.36 11.44
N ARG A 9 -4.45 -5.34 11.56
CA ARG A 9 -4.45 -4.20 10.62
C ARG A 9 -3.10 -3.48 10.58
N GLU A 10 -2.41 -3.45 11.71
CA GLU A 10 -1.10 -2.81 11.85
C GLU A 10 -0.04 -3.61 11.07
N GLU A 11 -0.07 -4.94 11.14
CA GLU A 11 0.82 -5.80 10.36
C GLU A 11 0.52 -5.74 8.85
N LEU A 12 -0.76 -5.63 8.46
CA LEU A 12 -1.17 -5.41 7.07
C LEU A 12 -0.70 -4.05 6.53
N ASP A 13 -0.74 -3.00 7.35
CA ASP A 13 -0.20 -1.69 6.99
C ASP A 13 1.34 -1.71 6.94
N LEU A 14 1.99 -2.45 7.84
CA LEU A 14 3.46 -2.61 7.83
C LEU A 14 3.95 -3.29 6.55
N THR A 15 3.29 -4.36 6.12
CA THR A 15 3.64 -5.06 4.85
C THR A 15 3.44 -4.18 3.61
N SER A 16 2.56 -3.17 3.69
CA SER A 16 2.35 -2.18 2.63
C SER A 16 3.42 -1.06 2.60
N GLY A 17 4.38 -1.08 3.53
CA GLY A 17 5.44 -0.07 3.61
C GLY A 17 4.88 1.32 3.95
N VAL A 18 4.03 1.42 4.97
CA VAL A 18 3.44 2.68 5.42
C VAL A 18 4.43 3.46 6.31
N TYR A 19 4.62 4.73 5.98
CA TYR A 19 5.42 5.70 6.73
C TYR A 19 4.56 6.86 7.22
N ASN A 20 4.86 7.35 8.42
CA ASN A 20 4.33 8.62 8.92
C ASN A 20 5.22 9.76 8.42
N VAL A 21 4.66 10.62 7.57
CA VAL A 21 5.36 11.74 6.95
C VAL A 21 4.82 13.04 7.54
N TYR A 22 5.71 13.93 7.99
CA TYR A 22 5.30 15.24 8.49
C TYR A 22 4.72 16.10 7.37
N THR A 23 3.56 16.71 7.64
CA THR A 23 2.84 17.53 6.66
C THR A 23 3.28 19.00 6.65
N GLY A 24 4.21 19.39 7.54
CA GLY A 24 4.66 20.77 7.70
C GLY A 24 3.69 21.67 8.51
N HIS A 25 2.50 21.17 8.86
CA HIS A 25 1.52 21.87 9.69
C HIS A 25 1.57 21.39 11.15
N GLY A 26 2.57 21.87 11.90
CA GLY A 26 2.74 21.52 13.31
C GLY A 26 2.99 20.01 13.52
N PRO A 27 2.37 19.36 14.53
CA PRO A 27 2.56 17.93 14.79
C PRO A 27 1.78 17.02 13.83
N GLN A 28 1.12 17.57 12.81
CA GLN A 28 0.31 16.78 11.88
C GLN A 28 1.20 15.90 10.99
N MET A 29 0.97 14.59 11.08
CA MET A 29 1.56 13.58 10.21
C MET A 29 0.50 12.98 9.28
N SER A 30 0.94 12.60 8.08
CA SER A 30 0.13 11.88 7.09
C SER A 30 0.77 10.53 6.81
N GLN A 31 -0.08 9.51 6.66
CA GLN A 31 0.37 8.18 6.25
C GLN A 31 0.57 8.15 4.74
N SER A 32 1.79 7.81 4.33
CA SER A 32 2.16 7.59 2.93
C SER A 32 2.77 6.21 2.78
N SER A 33 2.58 5.57 1.63
CA SER A 33 3.05 4.20 1.41
C SER A 33 3.52 3.97 -0.01
N TRP A 34 4.39 2.98 -0.18
CA TRP A 34 4.83 2.51 -1.50
C TRP A 34 3.82 1.57 -2.15
N TRP A 35 3.02 0.87 -1.35
CA TRP A 35 1.94 0.00 -1.81
C TRP A 35 0.60 0.47 -1.26
N PRO A 36 -0.53 0.19 -1.94
CA PRO A 36 -1.84 0.52 -1.41
C PRO A 36 -2.07 -0.26 -0.11
N LYS A 37 -2.46 0.45 0.94
CA LYS A 37 -2.86 -0.18 2.21
C LYS A 37 -3.95 -1.22 1.98
N ASN A 38 -4.03 -2.22 2.85
CA ASN A 38 -5.05 -3.25 2.75
C ASN A 38 -6.47 -2.68 2.58
N SER A 39 -6.86 -1.67 3.37
CA SER A 39 -8.17 -1.02 3.24
C SER A 39 -8.42 -0.37 1.87
N VAL A 40 -7.39 0.20 1.23
CA VAL A 40 -7.49 0.81 -0.09
C VAL A 40 -7.48 -0.25 -1.19
N PHE A 41 -6.64 -1.27 -1.04
CA PHE A 41 -6.61 -2.41 -1.95
C PHE A 41 -7.96 -3.14 -1.98
N MET A 42 -8.54 -3.42 -0.80
CA MET A 42 -9.81 -4.14 -0.67
C MET A 42 -11.00 -3.38 -1.28
N GLY A 43 -10.98 -2.05 -1.22
CA GLY A 43 -11.99 -1.19 -1.84
C GLY A 43 -11.72 -0.81 -3.30
N GLY A 44 -10.58 -1.22 -3.85
CA GLY A 44 -10.14 -0.91 -5.20
C GLY A 44 -10.45 -2.01 -6.23
N GLY A 45 -10.21 -1.70 -7.50
CA GLY A 45 -10.48 -2.63 -8.61
C GLY A 45 -9.49 -3.79 -8.77
N LEU A 46 -8.40 -3.82 -7.98
CA LEU A 46 -7.41 -4.89 -8.01
C LEU A 46 -7.79 -6.09 -7.12
N ASN A 47 -8.73 -5.90 -6.18
CA ASN A 47 -9.24 -6.95 -5.31
C ASN A 47 -10.32 -7.79 -6.03
N THR A 48 -9.89 -8.69 -6.91
CA THR A 48 -10.77 -9.57 -7.71
C THR A 48 -10.96 -10.96 -7.12
N GLY A 49 -10.51 -11.17 -5.87
CA GLY A 49 -10.57 -12.46 -5.16
C GLY A 49 -9.39 -13.40 -5.43
N PHE A 50 -8.57 -13.11 -6.43
CA PHE A 50 -7.32 -13.81 -6.71
C PHE A 50 -6.35 -12.90 -7.46
N TRP A 51 -5.07 -13.27 -7.49
CA TRP A 51 -4.03 -12.49 -8.16
C TRP A 51 -4.06 -12.72 -9.68
N LEU A 52 -4.68 -11.78 -10.41
CA LEU A 52 -4.78 -11.81 -11.86
C LEU A 52 -3.45 -11.43 -12.53
N GLY A 53 -3.25 -11.85 -13.77
CA GLY A 53 -2.12 -11.40 -14.58
C GLY A 53 -2.07 -9.87 -14.77
N SER A 54 -3.21 -9.18 -14.70
CA SER A 54 -3.25 -7.72 -14.67
C SER A 54 -2.72 -7.13 -13.37
N ALA A 55 -2.99 -7.76 -12.22
CA ALA A 55 -2.43 -7.37 -10.92
C ALA A 55 -0.91 -7.61 -10.90
N GLU A 56 -0.45 -8.74 -11.43
CA GLU A 56 0.98 -9.05 -11.58
C GLU A 56 1.70 -8.03 -12.46
N LYS A 57 1.12 -7.70 -13.62
CA LYS A 57 1.65 -6.70 -14.53
C LYS A 57 1.72 -5.33 -13.86
N TRP A 58 0.64 -4.91 -13.19
CA TRP A 58 0.61 -3.67 -12.43
C TRP A 58 1.71 -3.62 -11.36
N PHE A 59 1.87 -4.69 -10.60
CA PHE A 59 2.89 -4.78 -9.54
C PHE A 59 4.30 -4.63 -10.12
N HIS A 60 4.63 -5.37 -11.18
CA HIS A 60 5.94 -5.29 -11.84
C HIS A 60 6.21 -3.91 -12.43
N THR A 61 5.26 -3.33 -13.16
CA THR A 61 5.41 -1.98 -13.73
C THR A 61 5.60 -0.94 -12.62
N TYR A 62 4.83 -1.02 -11.54
CA TYR A 62 4.97 -0.08 -10.43
C TYR A 62 6.31 -0.26 -9.70
N LEU A 63 6.75 -1.50 -9.53
CA LEU A 63 8.05 -1.84 -8.95
C LEU A 63 9.19 -1.25 -9.78
N GLU A 64 9.17 -1.37 -11.11
CA GLU A 64 10.17 -0.71 -11.98
C GLU A 64 10.20 0.81 -11.76
N HIS A 65 9.03 1.44 -11.61
CA HIS A 65 8.97 2.88 -11.35
C HIS A 65 9.56 3.27 -9.98
N ILE A 66 9.42 2.42 -8.96
CA ILE A 66 10.08 2.62 -7.66
C ILE A 66 11.59 2.52 -7.84
N TYR A 67 12.08 1.48 -8.52
CA TYR A 67 13.52 1.27 -8.75
C TYR A 67 14.17 2.41 -9.55
N HIS A 68 13.44 2.96 -10.52
CA HIS A 68 13.91 4.10 -11.32
C HIS A 68 13.69 5.46 -10.65
N ASN A 69 13.19 5.50 -9.41
CA ASN A 69 12.85 6.73 -8.67
C ASN A 69 11.89 7.67 -9.44
N THR A 70 11.02 7.10 -10.29
CA THR A 70 10.00 7.87 -11.05
C THR A 70 8.67 7.94 -10.30
N THR A 71 8.61 7.42 -9.08
CA THR A 71 7.44 7.47 -8.20
C THR A 71 7.80 8.05 -6.84
N GLU A 72 6.85 8.76 -6.26
CA GLU A 72 6.92 9.29 -4.91
C GLU A 72 6.01 8.49 -3.97
N LEU A 73 6.29 8.59 -2.67
CA LEU A 73 5.45 8.07 -1.61
C LEU A 73 4.02 8.62 -1.74
N ARG A 74 3.04 7.71 -1.88
CA ARG A 74 1.66 8.09 -2.12
C ARG A 74 0.87 8.13 -0.82
N SER A 75 0.12 9.20 -0.63
CA SER A 75 -0.87 9.27 0.46
C SER A 75 -2.09 8.40 0.14
N GLY A 76 -2.88 8.05 1.17
CA GLY A 76 -4.11 7.28 0.99
C GLY A 76 -5.11 7.86 -0.02
N LYS A 77 -5.10 9.18 -0.27
CA LYS A 77 -5.94 9.82 -1.30
C LYS A 77 -5.45 9.57 -2.73
N MET A 78 -4.14 9.40 -2.93
CA MET A 78 -3.52 9.16 -4.24
C MET A 78 -3.62 7.70 -4.68
N TRP A 79 -4.01 6.81 -3.77
CA TRP A 79 -4.28 5.40 -4.05
C TRP A 79 -5.74 5.12 -4.42
N LYS A 80 -6.65 6.08 -4.20
CA LYS A 80 -8.07 5.98 -4.54
C LYS A 80 -8.36 6.39 -5.97
#